data_AF-A0A090T2U3-F1
#
_entry.id   AF-A0A090T2U3-F1
#
_cell.length_a   1.000
_cell.length_b   1.000
_cell.length_c   1.000
_cell.angle_alpha   90.00
_cell.angle_beta   90.00
_cell.angle_gamma   90.00
#
_symmetry.space_group_name_H-M   'P 1'
#
loop_
_entity.id
_entity.type
_entity.pdbx_description
1 polymer ?
#
loop_
_entity_poly.entity_id
_entity_poly.type
_entity_poly.pdbx_seq_one_letter_code
_entity_poly.pdbx_strand_id
1 'polypeptide(L)' 'MIRNVTAADADAIATIYNHYIVNSTCTFEEEIVSAQQMAERIEALIGSQMLGLCMSTKDK' A
#
# COMPACT_ATOMS: atom_id res chain seq x y z
N MET A 1 13.37 -8.12 11.13
CA MET A 1 12.24 -8.09 12.09
C MET A 1 11.03 -7.58 11.33
N ILE A 2 9.88 -8.25 11.40
CA ILE A 2 8.63 -7.83 10.75
C ILE A 2 7.76 -7.11 11.79
N ARG A 3 7.14 -5.98 11.43
CA ARG A 3 6.26 -5.16 12.29
C ARG A 3 5.11 -4.56 11.49
N ASN A 4 4.10 -4.03 12.17
CA ASN A 4 3.02 -3.29 11.51
C ASN A 4 3.56 -2.04 10.80
N VAL A 5 2.96 -1.75 9.64
CA VAL A 5 3.21 -0.55 8.85
C VAL A 5 2.47 0.64 9.47
N THR A 6 3.09 1.81 9.39
CA THR A 6 2.56 3.10 9.84
C THR A 6 2.74 4.15 8.75
N ALA A 7 2.04 5.28 8.81
CA ALA A 7 2.21 6.37 7.85
C ALA A 7 3.66 6.91 7.80
N ALA A 8 4.43 6.78 8.89
CA ALA A 8 5.85 7.15 8.91
C ALA A 8 6.74 6.30 7.99
N ASP A 9 6.26 5.12 7.58
CA ASP A 9 6.98 4.23 6.66
C ASP A 9 6.79 4.63 5.18
N ALA A 10 5.91 5.59 4.89
CA ALA A 10 5.49 5.92 3.54
C ALA A 10 6.64 6.34 2.62
N ASP A 11 7.60 7.13 3.12
CA ASP A 11 8.75 7.59 2.34
C ASP A 11 9.68 6.45 1.93
N ALA A 12 10.00 5.56 2.89
CA ALA A 12 10.84 4.40 2.64
C ALA A 12 10.16 3.41 1.67
N ILE A 13 8.86 3.20 1.82
CA ILE A 13 8.08 2.32 0.94
C ILE A 13 7.98 2.94 -0.46
N ALA A 14 7.69 4.24 -0.58
CA ALA A 14 7.62 4.95 -1.86
C ALA A 14 8.96 4.87 -2.59
N THR A 15 10.08 5.04 -1.89
CA THR A 15 11.42 4.90 -2.48
C THR A 15 11.63 3.51 -3.10
N ILE A 16 11.28 2.44 -2.38
CA ILE A 16 11.40 1.06 -2.88
C ILE A 16 10.43 0.84 -4.06
N TYR A 17 9.18 1.27 -3.93
CA TYR A 17 8.15 1.05 -4.94
C TYR A 17 8.45 1.81 -6.24
N ASN A 18 8.89 3.06 -6.15
CA ASN A 18 9.24 3.90 -7.29
C ASN A 18 10.41 3.34 -8.11
N HIS A 19 11.32 2.58 -7.49
CA HIS A 19 12.33 1.85 -8.24
C HIS A 19 11.70 0.89 -9.25
N TYR A 20 10.64 0.18 -8.87
CA TYR A 20 9.95 -0.76 -9.75
C TYR A 20 9.09 -0.07 -10.80
N ILE A 21 8.56 1.12 -10.52
CA ILE A 21 7.87 1.95 -11.52
C ILE A 21 8.83 2.32 -12.65
N VAL A 22 10.02 2.81 -12.29
CA VAL A 22 10.97 3.34 -13.28
C VAL A 22 11.76 2.23 -13.99
N ASN A 23 12.08 1.14 -13.29
CA ASN A 23 13.08 0.18 -13.76
C ASN A 23 12.50 -1.22 -14.07
N SER A 24 11.19 -1.43 -13.96
CA SER A 24 10.61 -2.75 -14.17
C SER A 24 9.19 -2.70 -14.72
N THR A 25 8.70 -3.86 -15.17
CA THR A 25 7.30 -4.05 -15.56
C THR A 25 6.49 -4.76 -14.47
N CYS A 26 6.98 -4.76 -13.22
CA CYS A 26 6.29 -5.40 -12.09
C CYS A 26 5.03 -4.63 -11.64
N THR A 27 4.89 -3.39 -12.08
CA THR A 27 3.75 -2.50 -11.83
C THR A 27 3.27 -1.91 -13.16
N PHE A 28 2.01 -1.49 -13.20
CA PHE A 28 1.42 -0.76 -14.33
C PHE A 28 1.41 0.76 -14.13
N GLU A 29 1.88 1.24 -12.98
CA GLU A 29 2.06 2.67 -12.74
C GLU A 29 3.19 3.19 -13.65
N GLU A 30 2.96 4.32 -14.32
CA GLU A 30 3.96 4.99 -15.17
C GLU A 30 4.61 6.19 -14.47
N GLU A 31 3.95 6.75 -13.44
CA GLU A 31 4.43 7.92 -12.69
C GLU A 31 4.86 7.54 -11.27
N ILE A 32 5.91 8.21 -10.78
CA ILE A 32 6.39 7.99 -9.42
C ILE A 32 5.35 8.42 -8.38
N VAL A 33 5.23 7.65 -7.31
CA VAL A 33 4.33 7.91 -6.20
C VAL A 33 5.04 8.72 -5.13
N SER A 34 4.45 9.83 -4.71
CA SER A 34 4.97 10.65 -3.61
C SER A 34 4.77 9.97 -2.25
N ALA A 35 5.57 10.37 -1.25
CA ALA A 35 5.41 9.87 0.12
C ALA A 35 4.00 10.16 0.67
N GLN A 36 3.40 11.31 0.33
CA GLN A 36 2.04 11.65 0.75
C GLN A 36 0.99 10.70 0.17
N GLN A 37 1.05 10.42 -1.14
CA GLN A 37 0.16 9.45 -1.78
C GLN A 37 0.35 8.04 -1.21
N MET A 38 1.59 7.67 -0.88
CA MET A 38 1.85 6.37 -0.24
C MET A 38 1.30 6.32 1.19
N ALA A 39 1.39 7.42 1.95
CA ALA A 39 0.78 7.52 3.28
C ALA A 39 -0.75 7.35 3.20
N GLU A 40 -1.40 8.01 2.24
CA GLU A 40 -2.83 7.85 1.98
C GLU A 40 -3.20 6.40 1.63
N ARG A 41 -2.37 5.70 0.83
CA ARG A 41 -2.55 4.27 0.54
C ARG A 41 -2.42 3.42 1.81
N ILE A 42 -1.44 3.71 2.65
CA ILE A 42 -1.23 3.01 3.94
C ILE A 42 -2.42 3.24 4.87
N GLU A 43 -2.88 4.48 5.00
CA GLU A 43 -4.05 4.83 5.81
C GLU A 43 -5.33 4.19 5.27
N ALA A 44 -5.51 4.17 3.95
CA ALA A 44 -6.64 3.50 3.32
C ALA A 44 -6.61 1.99 3.58
N LEU A 45 -5.44 1.35 3.60
CA LEU A 45 -5.29 -0.09 3.89
C LEU A 45 -5.44 -0.43 5.37
N ILE A 46 -5.00 0.44 6.27
CA ILE A 46 -5.16 0.26 7.72
C ILE A 46 -6.60 0.56 8.13
N GLY A 47 -7.20 1.62 7.57
CA GLY A 47 -8.58 2.06 7.80
C GLY A 47 -9.61 1.18 7.12
N SER A 48 -9.33 0.71 5.89
CA SER A 48 -10.03 -0.44 5.29
C SER A 48 -9.34 -1.72 5.73
N GLN A 49 -9.56 -2.11 6.98
CA GLN A 49 -9.48 -3.52 7.30
C GLN A 49 -10.36 -4.26 6.29
N MET A 50 -9.71 -4.92 5.34
CA MET A 50 -10.29 -5.80 4.33
C MET A 50 -11.48 -6.58 4.92
N LEU A 51 -12.70 -6.11 4.66
CA LEU A 51 -13.95 -6.81 4.91
C LEU A 51 -14.88 -6.47 3.75
N GLY A 52 -14.79 -7.28 2.69
CA GLY A 52 -15.66 -7.13 1.52
C GLY A 52 -15.55 -8.19 0.44
N LEU A 53 -14.45 -8.94 0.33
CA LEU A 53 -14.30 -9.92 -0.76
C LEU A 53 -13.79 -11.32 -0.36
N CYS A 54 -13.58 -11.61 0.92
CA CYS A 54 -13.45 -12.99 1.39
C CYS A 54 -14.17 -13.09 2.73
N MET A 55 -14.99 -14.14 2.90
CA MET A 55 -15.96 -14.38 3.98
C MET A 55 -17.36 -13.79 3.74
N SER A 56 -18.05 -14.32 2.72
CA SER A 56 -19.48 -14.61 2.91
C SER A 56 -19.62 -15.75 3.92
N THR A 57 -19.51 -15.45 5.20
CA THR A 57 -20.25 -16.18 6.23
C THR A 57 -21.03 -15.14 7.01
N LYS A 58 -22.28 -14.96 6.56
CA LYS A 58 -23.33 -14.40 7.40
C LYS A 58 -23.42 -15.27 8.64
N ASP A 59 -22.85 -14.81 9.74
CA ASP A 59 -23.14 -15.40 11.04
C ASP A 59 -23.89 -14.39 11.91
N LYS A 60 -25.19 -14.68 12.01
CA LYS A 60 -26.25 -14.22 12.93
C LYS A 60 -26.72 -12.78 12.87
#